data_AF-A0A8S2FV44-F1
#
_entry.id   AF-A0A8S2FV44-F1
#
_cell.length_a   1.000
_cell.length_b   1.000
_cell.length_c   1.000
_cell.angle_alpha   90.00
_cell.angle_beta   90.00
_cell.angle_gamma   90.00
#
_symmetry.space_group_name_H-M   'P 1'
#
loop_
_entity.id
_entity.type
_entity.pdbx_description
1 polymer ?
#
loop_
_entity_poly.entity_id
_entity_poly.type
_entity_poly.pdbx_seq_one_letter_code
_entity_poly.pdbx_strand_id
1 'polypeptide(L)'
;EFFDSMEPEEVEEEKKEESRSPRITREEIVSRFQAAEIERDRLRHINLQLQQRLADYLHKRKGTDDLPTITQANERSSAEQQQRYQKHLAEIEALQVKLKRDQNEFESRRSEIESHIETKKIRIDQLKAEYVRMVKEIASKAVFSRSGKTISTQEIEGYLADLKAKEEELIKTRHDFHFHLSS
;
A
#
# COMPACT_ATOMS: atom_id res chain seq x y z
N GLU A 1 99.74 16.28 -9.10
CA GLU A 1 99.39 15.22 -8.14
C GLU A 1 97.89 15.00 -8.23
N PHE A 2 97.46 13.92 -8.87
CA PHE A 2 97.04 12.63 -8.26
C PHE A 2 95.51 12.63 -8.05
N PHE A 3 94.72 12.04 -8.97
CA PHE A 3 94.02 10.74 -8.78
C PHE A 3 93.44 10.58 -7.36
N ASP A 4 92.13 10.74 -7.20
CA ASP A 4 91.11 9.66 -7.33
C ASP A 4 90.95 8.88 -6.01
N SER A 5 89.79 9.06 -5.36
CA SER A 5 89.14 7.98 -4.62
C SER A 5 87.65 8.25 -4.41
N MET A 6 86.83 7.46 -5.13
CA MET A 6 85.61 6.77 -4.66
C MET A 6 84.35 7.58 -4.24
N GLU A 7 83.41 7.59 -5.18
CA GLU A 7 81.93 7.41 -5.06
C GLU A 7 81.48 6.25 -4.11
N PRO A 8 80.16 6.00 -3.82
CA PRO A 8 78.89 6.73 -4.10
C PRO A 8 77.84 6.68 -2.93
N GLU A 9 76.56 7.01 -3.25
CA GLU A 9 75.28 6.63 -2.58
C GLU A 9 74.80 7.51 -1.39
N GLU A 10 73.56 7.97 -1.25
CA GLU A 10 72.23 7.63 -1.79
C GLU A 10 71.25 8.82 -1.53
N VAL A 11 70.32 9.09 -2.48
CA VAL A 11 68.86 9.32 -2.29
C VAL A 11 68.45 10.41 -1.25
N GLU A 12 67.68 11.46 -1.61
CA GLU A 12 66.24 11.33 -1.87
C GLU A 12 65.65 12.62 -2.44
N GLU A 13 64.72 12.43 -3.38
CA GLU A 13 63.85 13.43 -3.97
C GLU A 13 63.06 14.19 -2.91
N GLU A 14 62.81 15.49 -3.10
CA GLU A 14 61.48 16.01 -2.80
C GLU A 14 61.15 17.24 -3.64
N LYS A 15 60.29 17.01 -4.64
CA LYS A 15 59.57 17.99 -5.42
C LYS A 15 58.82 18.95 -4.48
N LYS A 16 59.03 20.26 -4.65
CA LYS A 16 58.00 21.25 -4.33
C LYS A 16 57.61 22.00 -5.60
N GLU A 17 56.55 21.48 -6.21
CA GLU A 17 55.69 22.24 -7.12
C GLU A 17 55.21 23.49 -6.39
N GLU A 18 55.82 24.64 -6.70
CA GLU A 18 55.26 25.94 -6.36
C GLU A 18 53.93 26.09 -7.10
N SER A 19 52.85 25.98 -6.34
CA SER A 19 51.48 26.20 -6.73
C SER A 19 51.33 27.56 -7.42
N ARG A 20 51.25 27.56 -8.77
CA ARG A 20 50.77 28.72 -9.53
C ARG A 20 49.29 28.92 -9.21
N SER A 21 49.02 29.70 -8.16
CA SER A 21 47.75 30.40 -8.03
C SER A 21 47.51 31.20 -9.32
N PRO A 22 46.30 31.15 -9.92
CA PRO A 22 46.01 31.97 -11.08
C PRO A 22 46.18 33.43 -10.68
N ARG A 23 47.18 34.11 -11.27
CA ARG A 23 47.41 35.54 -11.05
C ARG A 23 46.22 36.28 -11.63
N ILE A 24 45.23 36.60 -10.79
CA ILE A 24 44.11 37.47 -11.15
C ILE A 24 44.74 38.78 -11.63
N THR A 25 44.55 39.12 -12.91
CA THR A 25 45.14 40.31 -13.51
C THR A 25 44.45 41.56 -12.95
N ARG A 26 45.17 42.68 -12.90
CA ARG A 26 44.62 43.97 -12.43
C ARG A 26 43.32 44.33 -13.17
N GLU A 27 43.26 44.04 -14.47
CA GLU A 27 42.09 44.25 -15.31
C GLU A 27 40.89 43.43 -14.85
N GLU A 28 41.10 42.18 -14.44
CA GLU A 28 40.04 41.31 -13.92
C GLU A 28 39.52 41.80 -12.57
N ILE A 29 40.41 42.31 -11.69
CA ILE A 29 40.00 42.92 -10.41
C ILE A 29 39.17 44.20 -10.66
N VAL A 30 39.62 45.06 -11.58
CA VAL A 30 38.90 46.29 -11.94
C VAL A 30 37.55 45.96 -12.55
N SER A 31 37.47 44.96 -13.43
CA SER A 31 36.20 44.53 -14.02
C SER A 31 35.23 43.97 -12.97
N ARG A 32 35.71 43.12 -12.04
CA ARG A 32 34.90 42.59 -10.93
C ARG A 32 34.42 43.71 -10.00
N PHE A 33 35.26 44.71 -9.73
CA PHE A 33 34.89 45.86 -8.93
C PHE A 33 33.79 46.69 -9.61
N GLN A 34 33.93 46.98 -10.91
CA GLN A 34 32.91 47.70 -11.68
C GLN A 34 31.58 46.93 -11.73
N ALA A 35 31.61 45.61 -11.93
CA ALA A 35 30.42 44.78 -11.89
C ALA A 35 29.74 44.80 -10.51
N ALA A 36 30.55 44.77 -9.44
CA ALA A 36 30.04 44.86 -8.07
C ALA A 36 29.43 46.23 -7.75
N GLU A 37 29.96 47.33 -8.29
CA GLU A 37 29.37 48.66 -8.13
C GLU A 37 28.01 48.77 -8.83
N ILE A 38 27.90 48.25 -10.05
CA ILE A 38 26.63 48.22 -10.79
C ILE A 38 25.58 47.42 -10.03
N GLU A 39 25.96 46.24 -9.51
CA GLU A 39 25.02 45.41 -8.74
C GLU A 39 24.63 46.05 -7.40
N ARG A 40 25.58 46.71 -6.72
CA ARG A 40 25.29 47.48 -5.51
C ARG A 40 24.25 48.58 -5.79
N ASP A 41 24.42 49.31 -6.89
CA ASP A 41 23.53 50.42 -7.21
C ASP A 41 22.15 49.93 -7.67
N ARG A 42 22.09 48.79 -8.38
CA ARG A 42 20.84 48.08 -8.69
C ARG A 42 20.11 47.65 -7.41
N LEU A 43 20.82 47.02 -6.48
CA LEU A 43 20.24 46.56 -5.21
C LEU A 43 19.75 47.73 -4.35
N ARG A 44 20.49 48.85 -4.33
CA ARG A 44 20.05 50.09 -3.67
C ARG A 44 18.76 50.63 -4.26
N HIS A 45 18.65 50.63 -5.59
CA HIS A 45 17.42 51.08 -6.26
C HIS A 45 16.23 50.17 -5.95
N ILE A 46 16.41 48.85 -6.00
CA ILE A 46 15.38 47.88 -5.62
C ILE A 46 14.97 48.06 -4.15
N ASN A 47 15.95 48.23 -3.26
CA ASN A 47 15.68 48.43 -1.84
C ASN A 47 14.86 49.69 -1.60
N LEU A 48 15.19 50.80 -2.27
CA LEU A 48 14.43 52.04 -2.18
C LEU A 48 12.98 51.87 -2.67
N GLN A 49 12.77 51.17 -3.80
CA GLN A 49 11.43 50.88 -4.30
C GLN A 49 10.63 50.00 -3.33
N LEU A 50 11.27 49.00 -2.71
CA LEU A 50 10.63 48.15 -1.71
C LEU A 50 10.29 48.95 -0.44
N GLN A 51 11.19 49.82 0.03
CA GLN A 51 10.92 50.70 1.16
C GLN A 51 9.75 51.66 0.88
N GLN A 52 9.67 52.23 -0.32
CA GLN A 52 8.53 53.05 -0.74
C GLN A 52 7.23 52.24 -0.78
N ARG A 53 7.24 51.05 -1.38
CA ARG A 53 6.06 50.15 -1.37
C ARG A 53 5.64 49.76 0.05
N LEU A 54 6.60 49.52 0.94
CA LEU A 54 6.33 49.18 2.33
C LEU A 54 5.75 50.39 3.08
N ALA A 55 6.32 51.57 2.87
CA ALA A 55 5.82 52.83 3.43
C ALA A 55 4.41 53.13 2.93
N ASP A 56 4.15 53.00 1.64
CA ASP A 56 2.82 53.17 1.03
C ASP A 56 1.82 52.14 1.57
N TYR A 57 2.23 50.87 1.69
CA TYR A 57 1.41 49.82 2.27
C TYR A 57 1.08 50.13 3.74
N LEU A 58 2.07 50.55 4.53
CA LEU A 58 1.89 50.88 5.94
C LEU A 58 1.11 52.18 6.16
N HIS A 59 1.25 53.17 5.29
CA HIS A 59 0.47 54.40 5.31
C HIS A 59 -0.99 54.14 4.90
N LYS A 60 -1.22 53.34 3.85
CA LYS A 60 -2.57 52.85 3.50
C LYS A 60 -3.18 52.03 4.63
N ARG A 61 -2.38 51.19 5.31
CA ARG A 61 -2.78 50.35 6.44
C ARG A 61 -3.06 51.14 7.73
N LYS A 62 -2.46 52.32 7.92
CA LYS A 62 -2.73 53.21 9.06
C LYS A 62 -3.87 54.20 8.81
N GLY A 63 -4.25 54.42 7.54
CA GLY A 63 -5.30 55.37 7.15
C GLY A 63 -6.71 54.79 7.04
N THR A 64 -6.90 53.49 7.27
CA THR A 64 -8.20 52.82 7.21
C THR A 64 -8.62 52.32 8.59
N ASP A 65 -9.75 52.82 9.11
CA ASP A 65 -10.42 52.33 10.33
C ASP A 65 -10.85 50.84 10.26
N ASP A 66 -10.62 50.17 9.13
CA ASP A 66 -11.00 48.77 8.87
C ASP A 66 -10.00 47.71 9.39
N LEU A 67 -8.89 48.14 10.00
CA LEU A 67 -7.85 47.22 10.50
C LEU A 67 -8.38 46.17 11.51
N PRO A 68 -9.25 46.52 12.49
CA PRO A 68 -9.85 45.53 13.40
C PRO A 68 -10.80 44.56 12.69
N THR A 69 -11.48 45.03 11.63
CA THR A 69 -12.48 44.26 10.89
C THR A 69 -11.82 43.22 9.98
N ILE A 70 -10.70 43.56 9.35
CA ILE A 70 -9.95 42.65 8.45
C ILE A 70 -9.20 41.58 9.24
N THR A 71 -8.60 41.91 10.40
CA THR A 71 -7.94 40.90 11.25
C THR A 71 -8.97 39.94 11.86
N GLN A 72 -10.11 40.45 12.35
CA GLN A 72 -11.20 39.59 12.83
C GLN A 72 -11.82 38.72 11.73
N ALA A 73 -11.95 39.23 10.51
CA ALA A 73 -12.47 38.44 9.38
C ALA A 73 -11.51 37.29 9.01
N ASN A 74 -10.19 37.54 8.99
CA ASN A 74 -9.18 36.51 8.74
C ASN A 74 -9.11 35.48 9.88
N GLU A 75 -9.21 35.92 11.14
CA GLU A 75 -9.26 35.02 12.31
C GLU A 75 -10.52 34.15 12.33
N ARG A 76 -11.69 34.72 11.98
CA ARG A 76 -12.94 33.97 11.82
C ARG A 76 -12.86 32.93 10.70
N SER A 77 -12.29 33.30 9.55
CA SER A 77 -12.08 32.38 8.43
C SER A 77 -11.13 31.22 8.81
N SER A 78 -10.09 31.50 9.59
CA SER A 78 -9.16 30.50 10.11
C SER A 78 -9.83 29.57 11.14
N ALA A 79 -10.62 30.13 12.06
CA ALA A 79 -11.38 29.35 13.04
C ALA A 79 -12.43 28.44 12.38
N GLU A 80 -13.12 28.93 11.35
CA GLU A 80 -14.07 28.13 10.58
C GLU A 80 -13.38 26.98 9.82
N GLN A 81 -12.21 27.24 9.23
CA GLN A 81 -11.40 26.19 8.60
C GLN A 81 -10.95 25.13 9.61
N GLN A 82 -10.52 25.55 10.80
CA GLN A 82 -10.12 24.64 11.87
C GLN A 82 -11.30 23.79 12.37
N GLN A 83 -12.49 24.39 12.51
CA GLN A 83 -13.70 23.67 12.90
C GLN A 83 -14.12 22.63 11.86
N ARG A 84 -14.04 22.97 10.56
CA ARG A 84 -14.29 22.02 9.47
C ARG A 84 -13.29 20.87 9.48
N TYR A 85 -12.01 21.18 9.68
CA TYR A 85 -10.96 20.15 9.78
C TYR A 85 -11.21 19.20 10.96
N GLN A 86 -11.55 19.73 12.14
CA GLN A 86 -11.92 18.90 13.30
C GLN A 86 -13.13 18.01 13.03
N LYS A 87 -14.16 18.55 12.34
CA LYS A 87 -15.33 17.76 11.95
C LYS A 87 -14.95 16.61 11.01
N HIS A 88 -14.12 16.87 10.01
CA HIS A 88 -13.66 15.83 9.09
C HIS A 88 -12.79 14.78 9.78
N LEU A 89 -11.92 15.17 10.73
CA LEU A 89 -11.19 14.20 11.54
C LEU A 89 -12.12 13.30 12.34
N ALA A 90 -13.12 13.87 13.02
CA ALA A 90 -14.11 13.08 13.76
C ALA A 90 -14.93 12.15 12.85
N GLU A 91 -15.26 12.59 11.64
CA GLU A 91 -15.94 11.77 10.63
C GLU A 91 -15.05 10.62 10.14
N ILE A 92 -13.76 10.88 9.89
CA ILE A 92 -12.79 9.83 9.52
C ILE A 92 -12.66 8.80 10.64
N GLU A 93 -12.53 9.24 11.90
CA GLU A 93 -12.47 8.34 13.05
C GLU A 93 -13.73 7.48 13.17
N ALA A 94 -14.91 8.08 13.02
CA ALA A 94 -16.19 7.37 13.04
C ALA A 94 -16.28 6.34 11.90
N LEU A 95 -15.84 6.69 10.70
CA LEU A 95 -15.79 5.78 9.54
C LEU A 95 -14.81 4.63 9.76
N GLN A 96 -13.65 4.88 10.37
CA GLN A 96 -12.69 3.82 10.71
C GLN A 96 -13.24 2.85 11.74
N VAL A 97 -13.93 3.35 12.77
CA VAL A 97 -14.60 2.51 13.77
C VAL A 97 -15.69 1.67 13.11
N LYS A 98 -16.51 2.29 12.25
CA LYS A 98 -17.55 1.57 11.50
C LYS A 98 -16.95 0.49 10.60
N LEU A 99 -15.90 0.80 9.85
CA LEU A 99 -15.23 -0.16 8.98
C LEU A 99 -14.74 -1.38 9.76
N LYS A 100 -14.07 -1.16 10.91
CA LYS A 100 -13.60 -2.26 11.77
C LYS A 100 -14.76 -3.10 12.30
N ARG A 101 -15.86 -2.45 12.71
CA ARG A 101 -17.05 -3.15 13.19
C ARG A 101 -17.66 -4.01 12.08
N ASP A 102 -17.85 -3.44 10.90
CA ASP A 102 -18.45 -4.12 9.76
C ASP A 102 -17.56 -5.29 9.30
N GLN A 103 -16.23 -5.11 9.27
CA GLN A 103 -15.27 -6.18 9.00
C GLN A 103 -15.42 -7.35 9.98
N ASN A 104 -15.42 -7.07 11.29
CA ASN A 104 -15.60 -8.10 12.31
C ASN A 104 -16.96 -8.81 12.19
N GLU A 105 -18.02 -8.08 11.86
CA GLU A 105 -19.36 -8.65 11.65
C GLU A 105 -19.39 -9.59 10.45
N PHE A 106 -18.78 -9.18 9.32
CA PHE A 106 -18.69 -10.02 8.13
C PHE A 106 -17.80 -11.24 8.35
N GLU A 107 -16.69 -11.11 9.06
CA GLU A 107 -15.82 -12.22 9.43
C GLU A 107 -16.54 -13.23 10.33
N SER A 108 -17.29 -12.76 11.33
CA SER A 108 -18.12 -13.62 12.19
C SER A 108 -19.17 -14.37 11.37
N ARG A 109 -19.94 -13.66 10.53
CA ARG A 109 -20.95 -14.28 9.67
C ARG A 109 -20.36 -15.28 8.70
N ARG A 110 -19.20 -14.97 8.12
CA ARG A 110 -18.49 -15.89 7.23
C ARG A 110 -18.10 -17.16 7.97
N SER A 111 -17.50 -17.03 9.15
CA SER A 111 -17.14 -18.17 10.00
C SER A 111 -18.35 -19.03 10.38
N GLU A 112 -19.48 -18.40 10.75
CA GLU A 112 -20.73 -19.09 11.06
C GLU A 112 -21.28 -19.88 9.87
N ILE A 113 -21.26 -19.28 8.67
CA ILE A 113 -21.69 -19.92 7.42
C ILE A 113 -20.76 -21.08 7.05
N GLU A 114 -19.44 -20.88 7.13
CA GLU A 114 -18.44 -21.93 6.87
C GLU A 114 -18.63 -23.12 7.83
N SER A 115 -18.84 -22.86 9.11
CA SER A 115 -19.14 -23.87 10.12
C SER A 115 -20.45 -24.62 9.84
N HIS A 116 -21.51 -23.90 9.43
CA HIS A 116 -22.78 -24.53 9.02
C HIS A 116 -22.63 -25.40 7.78
N ILE A 117 -21.86 -24.96 6.79
CA ILE A 117 -21.57 -25.75 5.58
C ILE A 117 -20.83 -27.03 5.98
N GLU A 118 -19.81 -26.91 6.83
CA GLU A 118 -19.00 -28.07 7.25
C GLU A 118 -19.83 -29.07 8.05
N THR A 119 -20.65 -28.59 8.99
CA THR A 119 -21.56 -29.46 9.75
C THR A 119 -22.54 -30.20 8.83
N LYS A 120 -23.08 -29.52 7.81
CA LYS A 120 -23.96 -30.14 6.82
C LYS A 120 -23.22 -31.16 5.96
N LYS A 121 -21.98 -30.90 5.53
CA LYS A 121 -21.16 -31.86 4.78
C LYS A 121 -20.93 -33.13 5.61
N ILE A 122 -20.49 -32.98 6.86
CA ILE A 122 -20.29 -34.12 7.77
C ILE A 122 -21.59 -34.92 7.91
N ARG A 123 -22.73 -34.26 8.09
CA ARG A 123 -24.02 -34.95 8.20
C ARG A 123 -24.42 -35.69 6.92
N ILE A 124 -24.17 -35.09 5.76
CA ILE A 124 -24.41 -35.72 4.46
C ILE A 124 -23.54 -36.96 4.31
N ASP A 125 -22.25 -36.88 4.67
CA ASP A 125 -21.33 -38.02 4.55
C ASP A 125 -21.71 -39.17 5.49
N GLN A 126 -22.16 -38.86 6.70
CA GLN A 126 -22.72 -39.86 7.62
C GLN A 126 -23.96 -40.54 7.03
N LEU A 127 -24.90 -39.77 6.49
CA LEU A 127 -26.12 -40.31 5.87
C LEU A 127 -25.81 -41.18 4.65
N LYS A 128 -24.82 -40.79 3.84
CA LYS A 128 -24.34 -41.60 2.71
C LYS A 128 -23.74 -42.93 3.19
N ALA A 129 -22.90 -42.90 4.21
CA ALA A 129 -22.32 -44.11 4.78
C ALA A 129 -23.41 -45.03 5.37
N GLU A 130 -24.40 -44.46 6.06
CA GLU A 130 -25.56 -45.19 6.57
C GLU A 130 -26.39 -45.82 5.44
N TYR A 131 -26.63 -45.07 4.36
CA TYR A 131 -27.35 -45.55 3.18
C TYR A 131 -26.62 -46.72 2.51
N VAL A 132 -25.32 -46.59 2.24
CA VAL A 132 -24.51 -47.66 1.65
C VAL A 132 -24.53 -48.92 2.53
N ARG A 133 -24.42 -48.74 3.86
CA ARG A 133 -24.51 -49.86 4.82
C ARG A 133 -25.88 -50.54 4.74
N MET A 134 -26.96 -49.76 4.73
CA MET A 134 -28.34 -50.27 4.64
C MET A 134 -28.57 -51.03 3.34
N VAL A 135 -28.12 -50.48 2.20
CA VAL A 135 -28.20 -51.14 0.89
C VAL A 135 -27.46 -52.48 0.92
N LYS A 136 -26.24 -52.51 1.47
CA LYS A 136 -25.45 -53.74 1.61
C LYS A 136 -26.16 -54.78 2.49
N GLU A 137 -26.76 -54.36 3.59
CA GLU A 137 -27.49 -55.25 4.51
C GLU A 137 -28.78 -55.81 3.88
N ILE A 138 -29.53 -54.99 3.14
CA ILE A 138 -30.72 -55.46 2.43
C ILE A 138 -30.32 -56.43 1.33
N ALA A 139 -29.29 -56.09 0.55
CA ALA A 139 -28.84 -56.92 -0.56
C ALA A 139 -28.29 -58.28 -0.10
N SER A 140 -27.63 -58.34 1.06
CA SER A 140 -27.14 -59.61 1.61
C SER A 140 -28.25 -60.55 2.06
N LYS A 141 -29.43 -60.01 2.40
CA LYS A 141 -30.64 -60.77 2.77
C LYS A 141 -31.56 -61.02 1.57
N ALA A 142 -31.31 -60.36 0.44
CA ALA A 142 -32.16 -60.44 -0.74
C ALA A 142 -31.88 -61.72 -1.55
N VAL A 143 -32.92 -62.19 -2.23
CA VAL A 143 -32.87 -63.37 -3.12
C VAL A 143 -33.41 -63.02 -4.50
N PHE A 144 -32.85 -63.63 -5.53
CA PHE A 144 -33.32 -63.46 -6.90
C PHE A 144 -34.73 -64.05 -7.05
N SER A 145 -35.69 -63.24 -7.50
CA SER A 145 -37.09 -63.66 -7.69
C SER A 145 -37.25 -64.91 -8.56
N ARG A 146 -36.38 -65.08 -9.58
CA ARG A 146 -36.47 -66.18 -10.54
C ARG A 146 -35.80 -67.48 -10.07
N SER A 147 -34.77 -67.40 -9.22
CA SER A 147 -33.97 -68.58 -8.83
C SER A 147 -34.04 -68.91 -7.34
N GLY A 148 -34.55 -68.00 -6.51
CA GLY A 148 -34.57 -68.12 -5.05
C GLY A 148 -33.18 -68.05 -4.39
N LYS A 149 -32.10 -67.90 -5.17
CA LYS A 149 -30.73 -67.85 -4.67
C LYS A 149 -30.42 -66.47 -4.08
N THR A 150 -29.61 -66.43 -3.04
CA THR A 150 -29.10 -65.18 -2.47
C THR A 150 -28.18 -64.47 -3.46
N ILE A 151 -28.16 -63.15 -3.41
CA ILE A 151 -27.23 -62.34 -4.21
C ILE A 151 -25.80 -62.58 -3.73
N SER A 152 -24.85 -62.78 -4.65
CA SER A 152 -23.45 -63.00 -4.28
C SER A 152 -22.79 -61.70 -3.78
N THR A 153 -21.78 -61.83 -2.92
CA THR A 153 -21.03 -60.67 -2.40
C THR A 153 -20.40 -59.83 -3.51
N GLN A 154 -19.92 -60.47 -4.57
CA GLN A 154 -19.32 -59.79 -5.72
C GLN A 154 -20.35 -58.95 -6.50
N GLU A 155 -21.57 -59.45 -6.67
CA GLU A 155 -22.66 -58.69 -7.30
C GLU A 155 -23.10 -57.49 -6.44
N ILE A 156 -23.12 -57.66 -5.11
CA ILE A 156 -23.42 -56.56 -4.18
C ILE A 156 -22.34 -55.47 -4.28
N GLU A 157 -21.06 -55.84 -4.30
CA GLU A 157 -19.96 -54.89 -4.44
C GLU A 157 -19.99 -54.17 -5.79
N GLY A 158 -20.30 -54.87 -6.88
CA GLY A 158 -20.50 -54.25 -8.20
C GLY A 158 -21.62 -53.22 -8.17
N TYR A 159 -22.77 -53.54 -7.58
CA TYR A 159 -23.88 -52.60 -7.43
C TYR A 159 -23.51 -51.36 -6.59
N LEU A 160 -22.75 -51.53 -5.51
CA LEU A 160 -22.28 -50.42 -4.69
C LEU A 160 -21.27 -49.53 -5.45
N ALA A 161 -20.42 -50.13 -6.28
CA ALA A 161 -19.49 -49.38 -7.14
C ALA A 161 -20.24 -48.54 -8.19
N ASP A 162 -21.27 -49.10 -8.81
CA ASP A 162 -22.12 -48.39 -9.77
C ASP A 162 -22.88 -47.22 -9.10
N LEU A 163 -23.39 -47.43 -7.88
CA LEU A 163 -24.00 -46.37 -7.08
C LEU A 163 -23.03 -45.21 -6.83
N LYS A 164 -21.78 -45.53 -6.45
CA LYS A 164 -20.74 -44.52 -6.22
C LYS A 164 -20.39 -43.76 -7.50
N ALA A 165 -20.26 -44.45 -8.63
CA ALA A 165 -19.97 -43.81 -9.92
C ALA A 165 -21.08 -42.82 -10.34
N LYS A 166 -22.35 -43.21 -10.17
CA LYS A 166 -23.49 -42.31 -10.42
C LYS A 166 -23.50 -41.09 -9.50
N GLU A 167 -23.10 -41.26 -8.24
CA GLU A 167 -22.98 -40.15 -7.31
C GLU A 167 -21.89 -39.16 -7.75
N GLU A 168 -20.73 -39.66 -8.17
CA GLU A 168 -19.62 -38.84 -8.68
C GLU A 168 -20.05 -38.05 -9.94
N GLU A 169 -20.81 -38.66 -10.84
CA GLU A 169 -21.38 -38.00 -12.01
C GLU A 169 -22.36 -36.87 -11.63
N LEU A 170 -23.24 -37.12 -10.64
CA LEU A 170 -24.15 -36.09 -10.13
C LEU A 170 -23.41 -34.93 -9.47
N ILE A 171 -22.34 -35.20 -8.74
CA ILE A 171 -21.51 -34.15 -8.13
C ILE A 171 -20.86 -33.30 -9.22
N LYS A 172 -20.31 -33.95 -10.26
CA LYS A 172 -19.67 -33.26 -11.39
C LYS A 172 -20.66 -32.37 -12.13
N THR A 173 -21.81 -32.90 -12.54
CA THR A 173 -22.86 -32.13 -13.25
C THR A 173 -23.37 -30.96 -12.43
N ARG A 174 -23.54 -31.12 -11.11
CA ARG A 174 -23.91 -30.02 -10.21
C ARG A 174 -22.82 -28.96 -10.12
N HIS A 175 -21.55 -29.36 -10.04
CA HIS A 175 -20.42 -28.42 -10.02
C HIS A 175 -20.36 -27.62 -11.33
N ASP A 176 -20.49 -28.31 -12.47
CA ASP A 176 -20.52 -27.68 -13.80
C ASP A 176 -21.69 -26.69 -13.90
N PHE A 177 -22.89 -27.06 -13.44
CA PHE A 177 -24.05 -26.17 -13.44
C PHE A 177 -23.84 -24.91 -12.59
N HIS A 178 -23.28 -25.04 -11.39
CA HIS A 178 -22.97 -23.88 -10.54
C HIS A 178 -21.91 -22.96 -11.13
N PHE A 179 -20.90 -23.52 -11.80
CA PHE A 179 -19.87 -22.75 -12.49
C PHE A 179 -20.48 -21.87 -13.60
N HIS A 180 -21.42 -22.41 -14.38
CA HIS A 180 -22.08 -21.69 -15.47
C HIS A 180 -23.07 -20.60 -14.98
N LEU A 181 -23.63 -20.74 -13.78
CA LEU A 181 -24.50 -19.72 -13.18
C LEU A 181 -23.75 -18.57 -12.51
N SER A 182 -22.46 -18.76 -12.22
CA SER A 182 -21.62 -17.79 -11.52
C SER A 182 -20.67 -17.02 -12.45
N SER A 183 -20.65 -17.36 -13.74
CA SER A 183 -19.90 -16.69 -14.82
C SER A 183 -20.81 -15.79 -15.63
#